data_AF-A0A2L2XWJ9-F1
#
_entry.id   AF-A0A2L2XWJ9-F1
#
_cell.length_a   1.000
_cell.length_b   1.000
_cell.length_c   1.000
_cell.angle_alpha   90.00
_cell.angle_beta   90.00
_cell.angle_gamma   90.00
#
_symmetry.space_group_name_H-M   'P 1'
#
loop_
_entity.id
_entity.type
_entity.pdbx_description
1 polymer ?
#
loop_
_entity_poly.entity_id
_entity_poly.type
_entity_poly.pdbx_seq_one_letter_code
_entity_poly.pdbx_strand_id
1 'polypeptide(L)' 'IKEHPGGKDVLIEQAGRDATLAFFGAGHHEGTFQLLEPFCIGILVQHERIRSNVSQEVVVAD' A
#
# COMPACT_ATOMS: atom_id res chain seq x y z
N ILE A 1 -13.99 8.69 0.36
CA ILE A 1 -14.16 7.59 1.35
C ILE A 1 -15.41 6.73 1.10
N LYS A 2 -16.51 7.27 0.54
CA LYS A 2 -17.72 6.44 0.24
C LYS A 2 -17.57 5.49 -0.96
N GLU A 3 -16.50 5.63 -1.75
CA GLU A 3 -16.33 4.93 -3.03
C GLU A 3 -15.53 3.63 -2.91
N HIS A 4 -14.91 3.36 -1.75
CA HIS A 4 -14.17 2.12 -1.54
C HIS A 4 -15.15 0.94 -1.37
N PRO A 5 -15.06 -0.13 -2.19
CA PRO A 5 -15.99 -1.26 -2.12
C PRO A 5 -16.04 -1.96 -0.76
N GLY A 6 -14.93 -1.98 -0.01
CA GLY A 6 -14.86 -2.52 1.35
C GLY A 6 -15.48 -1.62 2.43
N GLY A 7 -16.06 -0.48 2.05
CA GLY A 7 -16.63 0.50 2.97
C GLY A 7 -15.60 1.48 3.54
N LYS A 8 -16.11 2.48 4.28
CA LYS A 8 -15.28 3.54 4.88
C LYS A 8 -14.60 3.11 6.17
N ASP A 9 -15.21 2.22 6.94
CA ASP A 9 -14.78 1.94 8.32
C ASP A 9 -13.41 1.24 8.31
N VAL A 10 -13.18 0.33 7.37
CA VAL A 10 -11.88 -0.33 7.16
C VAL A 10 -10.75 0.65 6.81
N LEU A 11 -11.05 1.77 6.13
CA LEU A 11 -10.06 2.80 5.83
C LEU A 11 -9.75 3.64 7.08
N ILE A 12 -10.75 3.92 7.90
CA ILE A 12 -10.60 4.69 9.15
C ILE A 12 -9.80 3.88 10.18
N GLU A 13 -10.06 2.58 10.29
CA GLU A 13 -9.32 1.68 11.19
C GLU A 13 -7.82 1.63 10.89
N GLN A 14 -7.43 1.74 9.61
CA GLN A 14 -6.04 1.70 9.17
C GLN A 14 -5.40 3.08 9.00
N ALA A 15 -6.15 4.17 9.23
CA ALA A 15 -5.69 5.53 8.95
C ALA A 15 -4.44 5.89 9.76
N GLY A 16 -3.48 6.55 9.11
CA GLY A 16 -2.23 7.03 9.74
C GLY A 16 -1.20 5.94 10.01
N ARG A 17 -1.36 4.74 9.44
CA ARG A 17 -0.45 3.61 9.61
C ARG A 17 -0.14 2.96 8.25
N ASP A 18 0.88 2.11 8.24
CA ASP A 18 1.17 1.26 7.09
C ASP A 18 0.09 0.16 6.97
N ALA A 19 -0.81 0.33 6.01
CA ALA A 19 -1.91 -0.58 5.74
C ALA A 19 -1.56 -1.70 4.73
N THR A 20 -0.28 -1.89 4.38
CA THR A 20 0.14 -2.84 3.33
C THR A 20 -0.37 -4.26 3.57
N LEU A 21 -0.26 -4.77 4.80
CA LEU A 21 -0.75 -6.11 5.15
C LEU A 21 -2.28 -6.22 5.11
N ALA A 22 -3.00 -5.19 5.57
CA ALA A 22 -4.45 -5.16 5.51
C ALA A 22 -4.95 -5.11 4.06
N PHE A 23 -4.27 -4.33 3.20
CA PHE A 23 -4.59 -4.23 1.78
C PHE A 23 -4.48 -5.57 1.05
N PHE A 24 -3.34 -6.25 1.17
CA PHE A 24 -3.13 -7.56 0.54
C PHE A 24 -3.93 -8.67 1.22
N GLY A 25 -4.07 -8.63 2.55
CA GLY A 25 -4.85 -9.61 3.31
C GLY A 25 -6.34 -9.59 2.98
N ALA A 26 -6.87 -8.45 2.50
CA ALA A 26 -8.23 -8.32 1.98
C ALA A 26 -8.39 -8.86 0.54
N GLY A 27 -7.32 -9.31 -0.12
CA GLY A 27 -7.36 -9.92 -1.45
C GLY A 27 -7.28 -8.93 -2.62
N HIS A 28 -6.83 -7.69 -2.41
CA HIS A 28 -6.52 -6.79 -3.51
C HIS A 28 -5.32 -7.31 -4.30
N HIS A 29 -5.40 -7.26 -5.63
CA HIS A 29 -4.37 -7.73 -6.54
C HIS A 29 -3.55 -6.56 -7.09
N GLU A 30 -2.42 -6.84 -7.73
CA GLU A 30 -1.49 -5.83 -8.22
C GLU A 30 -2.15 -4.81 -9.18
N GLY A 31 -3.10 -5.24 -10.01
CA GLY A 31 -3.88 -4.34 -10.87
C GLY A 31 -4.71 -3.29 -10.11
N THR A 32 -4.98 -3.48 -8.81
CA THR A 32 -5.67 -2.51 -7.97
C THR A 32 -4.80 -1.29 -7.65
N PHE A 33 -3.47 -1.38 -7.78
CA PHE A 33 -2.56 -0.25 -7.55
C PHE A 33 -2.83 0.93 -8.48
N GLN A 34 -3.29 0.67 -9.70
CA GLN A 34 -3.65 1.72 -10.67
C GLN A 34 -4.78 2.61 -10.14
N LEU A 35 -5.69 2.07 -9.33
CA LEU A 35 -6.76 2.84 -8.69
C LEU A 35 -6.23 3.73 -7.55
N LEU A 36 -5.05 3.43 -7.00
CA LEU A 36 -4.42 4.19 -5.92
C LEU A 36 -3.56 5.35 -6.45
N GLU A 37 -3.05 5.26 -7.68
CA GLU A 37 -2.14 6.26 -8.26
C GLU A 37 -2.64 7.71 -8.14
N PRO A 38 -3.91 8.03 -8.46
CA PRO A 38 -4.41 9.41 -8.34
C PRO A 38 -4.48 9.94 -6.90
N PHE A 39 -4.44 9.05 -5.91
CA PHE A 39 -4.51 9.40 -4.48
C PHE A 39 -3.14 9.43 -3.80
N CYS A 40 -2.06 9.11 -4.51
CA CYS A 40 -0.70 9.16 -3.98
C CYS A 40 -0.24 10.62 -3.84
N ILE A 41 -0.01 11.06 -2.60
CA ILE A 41 0.44 12.43 -2.28
C ILE A 41 1.92 12.53 -1.91
N GLY A 42 2.63 11.41 -1.87
CA GLY A 42 4.04 11.35 -1.48
C GLY A 42 4.47 9.96 -1.01
N ILE A 43 5.75 9.83 -0.70
CA ILE A 43 6.36 8.59 -0.19
C ILE A 43 7.07 8.91 1.12
N LEU A 44 6.93 8.04 2.13
CA LEU A 44 7.66 8.15 3.39
C LEU A 44 9.18 8.28 3.16
N VAL A 45 9.84 9.10 3.97
CA VAL A 45 11.29 9.23 3.96
C VAL A 45 11.94 7.93 4.43
N GLN A 46 13.13 7.61 3.91
CA GLN A 46 13.74 6.28 4.08
C GLN A 46 13.84 5.82 5.53
N HIS A 47 14.17 6.72 6.46
CA HIS A 47 14.35 6.41 7.88
C HIS A 47 13.03 6.15 8.64
N GLU A 48 11.88 6.47 8.05
CA GLU A 48 10.55 6.19 8.61
C GLU A 48 9.91 4.93 8.00
N ARG A 49 10.50 4.33 6.97
CA ARG A 49 9.97 3.12 6.34
C ARG A 49 10.23 1.89 7.21
N ILE A 50 9.19 1.12 7.49
CA ILE A 50 9.25 -0.10 8.31
C ILE A 50 10.20 -1.16 7.70
N ARG A 51 10.36 -1.15 6.37
CA ARG A 51 11.35 -1.96 5.65
C ARG A 51 12.50 -1.09 5.15
N SER A 52 13.41 -0.72 6.05
CA SER A 52 14.52 0.20 5.77
C SER A 52 15.66 -0.44 4.98
N ASN A 53 15.79 -1.77 4.96
CA ASN A 53 16.82 -2.49 4.20
C ASN A 53 16.21 -3.64 3.39
N VAL A 54 15.91 -3.38 2.12
CA VAL A 54 15.87 -4.44 1.11
C VAL A 54 16.88 -4.04 0.04
N SER A 55 18.14 -4.40 0.24
CA SER A 55 19.02 -4.71 -0.89
C SER A 55 18.48 -5.98 -1.55
N GLN A 56 17.41 -5.85 -2.33
CA GLN A 56 17.04 -6.86 -3.32
C GLN A 56 17.32 -6.24 -4.67
N GLU A 57 18.53 -6.54 -5.14
CA GLU A 57 18.79 -6.81 -6.54
C GLU A 57 17.63 -7.70 -7.04
N VAL A 58 16.68 -7.09 -7.73
CA VAL A 58 15.72 -7.83 -8.55
C VAL A 58 16.56 -8.37 -9.70
N VAL A 59 17.15 -9.54 -9.50
CA VAL A 59 17.62 -10.37 -10.60
C VAL A 59 16.39 -10.78 -11.39
N VAL A 60 16.12 -10.00 -12.42
CA VAL A 60 15.37 -10.46 -13.59
C VAL A 60 16.11 -11.70 -14.10
N ALA A 61 15.54 -12.87 -13.85
CA ALA A 61 15.90 -14.08 -14.59
C ALA A 61 15.19 -14.00 -15.95
N ASP A 62 15.94 -14.31 -17.01
CA ASP A 62 15.56 -14.27 -18.44
C ASP A 62 14.16 -14.83 -18.75
#